data_AF-A0A0J7YNV0-F1
#
_entry.id   AF-A0A0J7YNV0-F1
#
_cell.length_a   1.000
_cell.length_b   1.000
_cell.length_c   1.000
_cell.angle_alpha   90.00
_cell.angle_beta   90.00
_cell.angle_gamma   90.00
#
_symmetry.space_group_name_H-M   'P 1'
#
loop_
_entity.id
_entity.type
_entity.pdbx_description
1 polymer ?
#
loop_
_entity_poly.entity_id
_entity_poly.type
_entity_poly.pdbx_seq_one_letter_code
_entity_poly.pdbx_strand_id
1 'polypeptide(L)'
;GAQPEATTDCVVATAALVLQLHSIVSRNVSPTDSAVLSIGTVHAGYSYNVIADGSDLTGTVRSFKKDVRETIINRMHRICNGIGQSFEIDVKIDYQSGYPATINNHEQSVEIVRRCCTKVIGTEGIKEAMPVMGSEDF
;
A
#
# COMPACT_ATOMS: atom_id res chain seq x y z
N GLY A 1 14.54 19.11 21.85
CA GLY A 1 15.86 18.84 21.28
C GLY A 1 16.91 18.51 22.32
N ALA A 2 17.07 19.33 23.36
CA ALA A 2 18.25 19.25 24.25
C ALA A 2 18.23 18.11 25.30
N GLN A 3 17.10 17.43 25.49
CA GLN A 3 16.94 16.34 26.48
C GLN A 3 16.21 15.15 25.85
N PRO A 4 16.85 14.42 24.94
CA PRO A 4 16.23 13.28 24.26
C PRO A 4 15.80 12.16 25.21
N GLU A 5 16.53 11.93 26.31
CA GLU A 5 16.22 10.92 27.32
C GLU A 5 14.91 11.14 28.08
N ALA A 6 14.36 12.35 28.02
CA ALA A 6 13.10 12.71 28.68
C ALA A 6 11.89 12.67 27.73
N THR A 7 12.08 12.23 26.48
CA THR A 7 11.04 12.28 25.43
C THR A 7 11.09 11.06 24.54
N THR A 8 9.95 10.69 23.97
CA THR A 8 9.89 9.69 22.91
C THR A 8 9.92 10.35 21.54
N ASP A 9 10.90 9.99 20.71
CA ASP A 9 11.12 10.63 19.41
C ASP A 9 10.29 9.99 18.28
N CYS A 10 9.20 10.66 17.88
CA CYS A 10 8.34 10.17 16.81
C CYS A 10 9.00 10.19 15.43
N VAL A 11 10.05 10.99 15.19
CA VAL A 11 10.77 10.97 13.91
C VAL A 11 11.51 9.64 13.75
N VAL A 12 12.18 9.20 14.81
CA VAL A 12 12.94 7.94 14.79
C VAL A 12 11.99 6.74 14.65
N ALA A 13 10.92 6.72 15.44
CA ALA A 13 9.92 5.66 15.37
C ALA A 13 9.24 5.59 13.99
N THR A 14 8.94 6.74 13.40
CA THR A 14 8.38 6.85 12.03
C THR A 14 9.31 6.29 10.98
N ALA A 15 10.60 6.63 11.03
CA ALA A 15 11.58 6.11 10.08
C ALA A 15 11.69 4.58 10.16
N ALA A 16 11.71 4.03 11.38
CA ALA A 16 11.70 2.59 11.62
C ALA A 16 10.43 1.93 11.07
N LEU A 17 9.27 2.54 11.30
CA LEU A 17 7.98 2.06 10.79
C LEU A 17 7.97 2.00 9.26
N VAL A 18 8.38 3.08 8.58
CA VAL A 18 8.42 3.14 7.11
C VAL A 18 9.28 2.00 6.54
N LEU A 19 10.49 1.81 7.07
CA LEU A 19 11.38 0.73 6.63
C LEU A 19 10.74 -0.65 6.83
N GLN A 20 10.12 -0.87 7.99
CA GLN A 20 9.55 -2.16 8.32
C GLN A 20 8.27 -2.46 7.52
N LEU A 21 7.45 -1.46 7.19
CA LEU A 21 6.27 -1.64 6.34
C LEU A 21 6.65 -2.15 4.93
N HIS A 22 7.77 -1.69 4.35
CA HIS A 22 8.24 -2.19 3.06
C HIS A 22 8.71 -3.65 3.10
N SER A 23 9.00 -4.19 4.29
CA SER A 23 9.31 -5.62 4.44
C SER A 23 8.11 -6.53 4.15
N ILE A 24 6.87 -6.01 4.25
CA ILE A 24 5.65 -6.81 4.09
C ILE A 24 5.58 -7.39 2.68
N VAL A 25 5.69 -6.55 1.65
CA VAL A 25 5.63 -7.03 0.26
C VAL A 25 6.81 -7.94 -0.04
N SER A 26 8.01 -7.58 0.42
CA SER A 26 9.21 -8.34 0.09
C SER A 26 9.29 -9.68 0.81
N ARG A 27 8.77 -9.84 2.04
CA ARG A 27 8.97 -11.03 2.90
C ARG A 27 7.69 -11.77 3.31
N ASN A 28 6.51 -11.19 3.07
CA ASN A 28 5.23 -11.81 3.47
C ASN A 28 4.28 -12.08 2.29
N VAL A 29 4.54 -11.52 1.11
CA VAL A 29 3.76 -11.81 -0.10
C VAL A 29 4.53 -12.83 -0.96
N SER A 30 3.81 -13.79 -1.56
CA SER A 30 4.42 -14.75 -2.50
C SER A 30 5.10 -14.00 -3.64
N PRO A 31 6.30 -14.41 -4.09
CA PRO A 31 6.95 -13.79 -5.25
C PRO A 31 6.16 -13.96 -6.56
N THR A 32 5.18 -14.86 -6.61
CA THR A 32 4.28 -15.06 -7.76
C THR A 32 2.99 -14.24 -7.66
N ASP A 33 2.73 -13.61 -6.51
CA ASP A 33 1.58 -12.74 -6.32
C ASP A 33 1.98 -11.28 -6.46
N SER A 34 1.10 -10.49 -7.07
CA SER A 34 1.36 -9.07 -7.28
C SER A 34 0.73 -8.24 -6.17
N ALA A 35 1.55 -7.43 -5.50
CA ALA A 35 1.13 -6.49 -4.47
C ALA A 35 1.99 -5.22 -4.51
N VAL A 36 1.39 -4.09 -4.15
CA VAL A 36 2.07 -2.81 -3.96
C VAL A 36 1.67 -2.25 -2.60
N LEU A 37 2.66 -1.85 -1.82
CA LEU A 37 2.48 -1.01 -0.64
C LEU A 37 3.33 0.24 -0.88
N SER A 38 2.70 1.40 -0.82
CA SER A 38 3.39 2.67 -1.05
C SER A 38 3.05 3.64 0.07
N ILE A 39 4.07 4.24 0.67
CA ILE A 39 3.91 5.38 1.58
C ILE A 39 3.92 6.65 0.72
N GLY A 40 2.79 7.36 0.69
CA GLY A 40 2.59 8.55 -0.12
C GLY A 40 3.03 9.83 0.58
N THR A 41 2.84 9.92 1.90
CA THR A 41 3.29 11.06 2.72
C THR A 41 3.84 10.60 4.06
N VAL A 42 4.77 11.39 4.59
CA VAL A 42 5.30 11.27 5.94
C VAL A 42 5.46 12.68 6.49
N HIS A 43 4.83 12.97 7.62
CA HIS A 43 4.97 14.21 8.38
C HIS A 43 5.37 13.85 9.81
N ALA A 44 6.45 14.44 10.32
CA ALA A 44 6.89 14.20 11.69
C ALA A 44 7.59 15.45 12.24
N GLY A 45 7.03 16.01 13.32
CA GLY A 45 7.52 17.25 13.93
C GLY A 45 7.24 18.53 13.14
N TYR A 46 7.50 19.66 13.78
CA TYR A 46 7.18 21.00 13.25
C TYR A 46 8.31 22.04 13.45
N SER A 47 9.39 21.69 14.14
CA SER A 47 10.49 22.61 14.46
C SER A 47 11.81 21.86 14.60
N TYR A 48 12.90 22.41 14.05
CA TYR A 48 14.18 21.72 13.93
C TYR A 48 14.90 21.44 15.27
N ASN A 49 14.56 22.16 16.34
CA ASN A 49 15.17 22.04 17.66
C ASN A 49 14.23 21.40 18.71
N VAL A 50 13.04 20.95 18.30
CA VAL A 50 12.04 20.29 19.15
C VAL A 50 11.94 18.82 18.72
N ILE A 51 11.93 17.90 19.69
CA ILE A 51 11.74 16.48 19.39
C ILE A 51 10.26 16.27 19.08
N ALA A 52 9.96 15.56 18.00
CA ALA A 52 8.58 15.40 17.55
C ALA A 52 7.79 14.50 18.53
N ASP A 53 6.66 15.01 18.99
CA ASP A 53 5.67 14.30 19.81
C ASP A 53 4.60 13.58 18.97
N GLY A 54 4.61 13.79 17.65
CA GLY A 54 3.66 13.17 16.74
C GLY A 54 4.15 13.06 15.30
N SER A 55 3.49 12.19 14.56
CA SER A 55 3.75 11.93 13.15
C SER A 55 2.52 11.36 12.45
N ASP A 56 2.34 11.70 11.18
CA ASP A 56 1.28 11.21 10.31
C ASP A 56 1.87 10.60 9.04
N LEU A 57 1.38 9.41 8.68
CA LEU A 57 1.76 8.70 7.47
C LEU A 57 0.51 8.34 6.67
N THR A 58 0.56 8.56 5.36
CA THR A 58 -0.50 8.09 4.45
C THR A 58 0.10 7.19 3.38
N GLY A 59 -0.69 6.26 2.89
CA GLY A 59 -0.23 5.31 1.89
C GLY A 59 -1.34 4.53 1.23
N THR A 60 -0.97 3.71 0.26
CA THR A 60 -1.89 2.85 -0.48
C THR A 60 -1.40 1.41 -0.49
N VAL A 61 -2.36 0.48 -0.46
CA VAL A 61 -2.14 -0.95 -0.65
C VAL A 61 -2.93 -1.39 -1.87
N ARG A 62 -2.28 -2.09 -2.80
CA ARG A 62 -2.90 -2.62 -4.02
C ARG A 62 -2.55 -4.10 -4.16
N SER A 63 -3.54 -4.92 -4.51
CA SER A 63 -3.37 -6.35 -4.78
C SER A 63 -4.50 -6.85 -5.65
N PHE A 64 -4.22 -7.83 -6.51
CA PHE A 64 -5.26 -8.51 -7.30
C PHE A 64 -6.05 -9.51 -6.49
N LYS A 65 -5.42 -10.15 -5.50
CA LYS A 65 -6.06 -11.16 -4.65
C LYS A 65 -6.44 -10.60 -3.28
N LYS A 66 -7.55 -11.09 -2.74
CA LYS A 66 -8.12 -10.69 -1.45
C LYS A 66 -7.28 -11.20 -0.28
N ASP A 67 -6.86 -12.45 -0.31
CA ASP A 67 -5.99 -13.09 0.70
C ASP A 67 -4.63 -12.38 0.84
N VAL A 68 -4.05 -11.95 -0.28
CA VAL A 68 -2.82 -11.13 -0.29
C VAL A 68 -3.07 -9.79 0.41
N ARG A 69 -4.22 -9.16 0.17
CA ARG A 69 -4.61 -7.90 0.82
C ARG A 69 -4.74 -8.07 2.33
N GLU A 70 -5.46 -9.11 2.76
CA GLU A 70 -5.66 -9.43 4.16
C GLU A 70 -4.33 -9.74 4.86
N THR A 71 -3.42 -10.43 4.16
CA THR A 71 -2.06 -10.66 4.66
C THR A 71 -1.34 -9.34 4.91
N ILE A 72 -1.38 -8.40 3.95
CA ILE A 72 -0.73 -7.09 4.09
C ILE A 72 -1.32 -6.32 5.28
N ILE A 73 -2.65 -6.21 5.37
CA ILE A 73 -3.34 -5.50 6.46
C ILE A 73 -2.96 -6.09 7.82
N ASN A 74 -3.04 -7.42 7.96
CA ASN A 74 -2.69 -8.10 9.20
C ASN A 74 -1.22 -7.88 9.60
N ARG A 75 -0.30 -7.87 8.61
CA ARG A 75 1.12 -7.59 8.87
C ARG A 75 1.36 -6.13 9.24
N MET A 76 0.66 -5.19 8.61
CA MET A 76 0.72 -3.76 8.99
C MET A 76 0.33 -3.57 10.46
N HIS A 77 -0.81 -4.12 10.90
CA HIS A 77 -1.23 -4.03 12.29
C HIS A 77 -0.19 -4.58 13.28
N ARG A 78 0.42 -5.73 12.96
CA ARG A 78 1.46 -6.32 13.81
C ARG A 78 2.72 -5.47 13.87
N ILE A 79 3.16 -4.92 12.74
CA ILE A 79 4.35 -4.07 12.67
C ILE A 79 4.12 -2.77 13.42
N CYS A 80 2.98 -2.10 13.21
CA CYS A 80 2.65 -0.89 13.94
C CYS A 80 2.60 -1.12 15.46
N ASN A 81 1.99 -2.22 15.90
CA ASN A 81 1.99 -2.57 17.33
C ASN A 81 3.40 -2.85 17.85
N GLY A 82 4.23 -3.58 17.09
CA GLY A 82 5.62 -3.87 17.47
C GLY A 82 6.49 -2.63 17.55
N ILE A 83 6.35 -1.69 16.61
CA ILE A 83 7.01 -0.38 16.64
C ILE A 83 6.53 0.42 17.84
N GLY A 84 5.21 0.48 18.08
CA GLY A 84 4.65 1.18 19.23
C GLY A 84 5.22 0.68 20.56
N GLN A 85 5.32 -0.63 20.72
CA GLN A 85 5.94 -1.24 21.90
C GLN A 85 7.45 -0.98 22.00
N SER A 86 8.17 -1.03 20.87
CA SER A 86 9.64 -0.91 20.85
C SER A 86 10.12 0.51 21.10
N PHE A 87 9.32 1.51 20.71
CA PHE A 87 9.62 2.92 20.87
C PHE A 87 8.80 3.58 21.96
N GLU A 88 7.91 2.87 22.66
CA GLU A 88 7.01 3.42 23.68
C GLU A 88 6.11 4.55 23.13
N ILE A 89 5.52 4.34 21.94
CA ILE A 89 4.54 5.24 21.31
C ILE A 89 3.22 4.54 21.03
N ASP A 90 2.14 5.32 20.95
CA ASP A 90 0.86 4.86 20.44
C ASP A 90 0.82 4.98 18.91
N VAL A 91 0.62 3.85 18.22
CA VAL A 91 0.43 3.82 16.76
C VAL A 91 -1.02 3.45 16.44
N LYS A 92 -1.74 4.37 15.81
CA LYS A 92 -3.11 4.15 15.33
C LYS A 92 -3.09 3.93 13.82
N ILE A 93 -3.85 2.94 13.35
CA ILE A 93 -4.05 2.69 11.93
C ILE A 93 -5.52 2.91 11.61
N ASP A 94 -5.78 3.81 10.67
CA ASP A 94 -7.06 3.90 9.97
C ASP A 94 -6.89 3.29 8.57
N TYR A 95 -7.44 2.09 8.37
CA TYR A 95 -7.40 1.40 7.09
C TYR A 95 -8.79 1.40 6.46
N GLN A 96 -8.91 2.07 5.33
CA GLN A 96 -10.12 2.06 4.51
C GLN A 96 -10.00 1.02 3.41
N SER A 97 -10.91 0.04 3.39
CA SER A 97 -10.93 -0.96 2.33
C SER A 97 -11.42 -0.33 1.04
N GLY A 98 -10.54 -0.27 0.04
CA GLY A 98 -10.90 0.16 -1.32
C GLY A 98 -11.61 -0.95 -2.12
N TYR A 99 -11.78 -0.70 -3.42
CA TYR A 99 -12.50 -1.59 -4.32
C TYR A 99 -11.82 -2.98 -4.49
N PRO A 100 -12.60 -4.04 -4.79
CA PRO A 100 -12.04 -5.29 -5.26
C PRO A 100 -11.31 -5.08 -6.61
N ALA A 101 -10.44 -6.02 -6.98
CA ALA A 101 -9.81 -5.95 -8.30
C ALA A 101 -10.86 -6.06 -9.41
N THR A 102 -10.77 -5.21 -10.42
CA THR A 102 -11.60 -5.30 -11.63
C THR A 102 -11.17 -6.52 -12.42
N ILE A 103 -12.04 -7.53 -12.53
CA ILE A 103 -11.76 -8.79 -13.23
C ILE A 103 -12.70 -8.91 -14.44
N ASN A 104 -12.11 -8.94 -15.63
CA ASN A 104 -12.83 -9.23 -16.86
C ASN A 104 -13.08 -10.75 -16.98
N ASN A 105 -14.06 -11.27 -16.25
CA ASN A 105 -14.32 -12.71 -16.12
C ASN A 105 -15.25 -13.30 -17.21
N HIS A 106 -15.79 -12.48 -18.11
CA HIS A 106 -16.70 -12.92 -19.15
C HIS A 106 -16.00 -12.96 -20.52
N GLU A 107 -15.32 -14.08 -20.81
CA GLU A 107 -14.54 -14.27 -22.04
C GLU A 107 -15.34 -13.95 -23.31
N GLN A 108 -16.62 -14.33 -23.35
CA GLN A 108 -17.48 -14.04 -24.50
C GLN A 108 -17.69 -12.54 -24.70
N SER A 109 -17.81 -11.77 -23.61
CA SER A 109 -17.97 -10.31 -23.72
C SER A 109 -16.68 -9.65 -24.18
N VAL A 110 -15.54 -10.10 -23.62
CA VAL A 110 -14.21 -9.66 -24.04
C VAL A 110 -14.00 -9.94 -25.53
N GLU A 111 -14.39 -11.12 -26.00
CA GLU A 111 -14.26 -11.51 -27.40
C GLU A 111 -15.20 -10.74 -28.33
N ILE A 112 -16.43 -10.46 -27.90
CA ILE A 112 -17.36 -9.60 -28.66
C ILE A 112 -16.74 -8.21 -28.84
N VAL A 113 -16.22 -7.60 -27.78
CA VAL A 113 -15.58 -6.28 -27.84
C VAL A 113 -14.34 -6.34 -28.74
N ARG A 114 -13.46 -7.33 -28.56
CA ARG A 114 -12.27 -7.53 -29.38
C ARG A 114 -12.63 -7.59 -30.86
N ARG A 115 -13.59 -8.44 -31.23
CA ARG A 115 -14.04 -8.61 -32.63
C ARG A 115 -14.63 -7.33 -33.20
N CYS A 116 -15.42 -6.58 -32.43
CA CYS A 116 -15.98 -5.31 -32.86
C CYS A 116 -14.87 -4.27 -33.11
N CYS A 117 -13.90 -4.15 -32.20
CA CYS A 117 -12.77 -3.25 -32.38
C CYS A 117 -11.91 -3.65 -33.58
N THR A 118 -11.58 -4.95 -33.76
CA THR A 118 -10.81 -5.43 -34.91
C THR A 118 -11.44 -5.05 -36.25
N LYS A 119 -12.78 -5.03 -36.36
CA LYS A 119 -13.47 -4.61 -37.58
C LYS A 119 -13.30 -3.12 -37.90
N VAL A 120 -13.12 -2.27 -36.88
CA VAL A 120 -13.06 -0.82 -37.04
C VAL A 120 -11.62 -0.35 -37.22
N ILE A 121 -10.68 -0.86 -36.42
CA ILE A 121 -9.30 -0.37 -36.38
C ILE A 121 -8.26 -1.37 -36.88
N GLY A 122 -8.70 -2.53 -37.38
CA GLY A 122 -7.82 -3.61 -37.83
C GLY A 122 -7.13 -4.33 -36.68
N THR A 123 -6.58 -5.51 -36.96
CA THR A 123 -5.86 -6.33 -35.95
C THR A 123 -4.62 -5.60 -35.41
N GLU A 124 -3.93 -4.83 -36.26
CA GLU A 124 -2.77 -4.01 -35.90
C GLU A 124 -3.11 -2.93 -34.84
N GLY A 125 -4.37 -2.51 -34.79
CA GLY A 125 -4.88 -1.54 -33.82
C GLY A 125 -5.21 -2.15 -32.45
N ILE A 126 -5.17 -3.47 -32.32
CA ILE A 126 -5.46 -4.19 -31.07
C ILE A 126 -4.17 -4.57 -30.38
N LYS A 127 -4.07 -4.25 -29.09
CA LYS A 127 -2.96 -4.67 -28.23
C LYS A 127 -3.50 -5.36 -26.99
N GLU A 128 -2.90 -6.49 -26.63
CA GLU A 128 -3.13 -7.05 -25.31
C GLU A 128 -2.41 -6.20 -24.27
N ALA A 129 -3.17 -5.74 -23.27
CA ALA A 129 -2.64 -4.98 -22.16
C ALA A 129 -2.28 -5.93 -21.02
N MET A 130 -1.13 -5.67 -20.39
CA MET A 130 -0.80 -6.30 -19.11
C MET A 130 -1.73 -5.76 -18.03
N PRO A 131 -2.08 -6.56 -17.01
CA PRO A 131 -2.81 -6.07 -15.84
C PRO A 131 -2.05 -4.89 -15.22
N VAL A 132 -2.79 -3.84 -14.87
CA VAL A 132 -2.24 -2.65 -14.20
C VAL A 132 -2.67 -2.63 -12.75
N MET A 133 -1.83 -2.04 -11.89
CA MET A 133 -2.13 -1.87 -10.47
C MET A 133 -3.09 -0.71 -10.18
N GLY A 134 -3.61 -0.04 -11.22
CA GLY A 134 -4.69 0.94 -11.08
C GLY A 134 -5.91 0.34 -10.38
N SER A 135 -6.74 1.21 -9.78
CA SER A 135 -8.03 0.82 -9.20
C SER A 135 -9.10 1.67 -9.86
N GLU A 136 -10.19 1.05 -10.26
CA GLU A 136 -11.37 1.65 -10.91
C GLU A 136 -12.64 1.10 -10.23
N ASP A 137 -13.75 1.83 -10.27
CA ASP A 137 -15.01 1.54 -9.55
C ASP A 137 -16.16 1.02 -10.46
N PHE A 138 -15.83 0.53 -11.65
CA PHE A 138 -16.75 0.01 -12.69
C PHE A 138 -17.73 -1.07 -12.20
#